data_AF-A0A1W0X9K0-F1
#
_entry.id   AF-A0A1W0X9K0-F1
#
_cell.length_a   1.000
_cell.length_b   1.000
_cell.length_c   1.000
_cell.angle_alpha   90.00
_cell.angle_beta   90.00
_cell.angle_gamma   90.00
#
_symmetry.space_group_name_H-M   'P 1'
#
loop_
_entity.id
_entity.type
_entity.pdbx_description
1 polymer ?
#
loop_
_entity_poly.entity_id
_entity_poly.type
_entity_poly.pdbx_seq_one_letter_code
_entity_poly.pdbx_strand_id
1 'polypeptide(L)'
;MAGFGGPDAFHLMSSTVVESDGKIPKKSNPPKKPQETDEAKKRAKDLRQAVEERVSAEKRAHQTVLLLIEDHVTVQVLQDAAKFIDGNYYGDIVTERAIDKLCGYPICPNRLKCDPYSSKQQYQINVSTNTVYDVAERKCFCSSRCYAASVLYQKQLSETPVWLRANERMEKVRALQPGEVSGVHGKSINLLEDDAVSKFAAELKALNLRDEEDTRKGPGSSSGTKATVFPKTVGPDDSSKREDQDQLYLVKEKAMDTE
;
A
#
# COMPACT_ATOMS: atom_id res chain seq x y z
N MET A 1 10.20 7.42 -51.99
CA MET A 1 10.31 8.28 -50.79
C MET A 1 10.85 7.41 -49.65
N ALA A 2 11.82 7.97 -48.92
CA ALA A 2 12.62 7.46 -47.78
C ALA A 2 12.11 6.19 -47.07
N GLY A 3 12.92 5.18 -46.70
CA GLY A 3 14.32 5.24 -46.29
C GLY A 3 14.43 5.11 -44.76
N PHE A 4 14.31 3.89 -44.23
CA PHE A 4 14.63 3.57 -42.83
C PHE A 4 16.15 3.36 -42.71
N GLY A 5 16.84 4.28 -42.03
CA GLY A 5 18.16 4.02 -41.43
C GLY A 5 17.97 3.27 -40.11
N GLY A 6 18.92 2.51 -39.57
CA GLY A 6 20.28 2.15 -39.94
C GLY A 6 20.76 1.17 -38.85
N PRO A 7 21.67 0.22 -39.14
CA PRO A 7 22.21 -0.69 -38.14
C PRO A 7 23.52 -0.17 -37.55
N ASP A 8 23.61 -0.02 -36.23
CA ASP A 8 24.90 0.28 -35.58
C ASP A 8 25.67 -1.01 -35.30
N ALA A 9 26.74 -1.11 -36.07
CA ALA A 9 27.70 -2.20 -36.12
C ALA A 9 28.53 -2.28 -34.83
N PHE A 10 28.61 -3.49 -34.28
CA PHE A 10 29.64 -3.91 -33.34
C PHE A 10 31.00 -3.83 -34.05
N HIS A 11 31.76 -2.76 -33.79
CA HIS A 11 33.08 -2.57 -34.36
C HIS A 11 34.09 -3.49 -33.67
N LEU A 12 34.29 -4.69 -34.24
CA LEU A 12 35.43 -5.54 -33.95
C LEU A 12 36.69 -4.86 -34.50
N MET A 13 37.53 -4.31 -33.62
CA MET A 13 38.88 -3.90 -33.99
C MET A 13 39.72 -5.15 -34.23
N SER A 14 39.92 -5.48 -35.50
CA SER A 14 40.95 -6.42 -35.95
C SER A 14 42.33 -5.76 -35.80
N SER A 15 43.10 -6.20 -34.82
CA SER A 15 44.52 -5.86 -34.73
C SER A 15 45.32 -6.72 -35.71
N THR A 16 46.00 -6.06 -36.64
CA THR A 16 46.98 -6.63 -37.56
C THR A 16 48.25 -7.05 -36.81
N VAL A 17 48.73 -8.26 -37.11
CA VAL A 17 50.01 -8.80 -36.64
C VAL A 17 51.13 -8.22 -37.51
N VAL A 18 52.14 -7.62 -36.87
CA VAL A 18 53.39 -7.22 -37.53
C VAL A 18 54.50 -8.10 -36.97
N GLU A 19 55.03 -9.00 -37.80
CA GLU A 19 56.24 -9.78 -37.52
C GLU A 19 57.47 -8.87 -37.56
N SER A 20 58.28 -8.90 -36.51
CA SER A 20 59.66 -8.41 -36.56
C SER A 20 60.60 -9.41 -35.89
N ASP A 21 61.54 -9.89 -36.70
CA ASP A 21 62.63 -10.78 -36.34
C ASP A 21 63.55 -10.13 -35.31
N GLY A 22 63.61 -10.74 -34.12
CA GLY A 22 64.41 -10.25 -32.99
C GLY A 22 64.79 -11.36 -32.02
N LYS A 23 65.98 -11.92 -32.24
CA LYS A 23 66.90 -12.59 -31.29
C LYS A 23 66.29 -13.03 -29.93
N ILE A 24 66.06 -14.34 -29.75
CA ILE A 24 65.57 -14.97 -28.52
C ILE A 24 66.62 -14.86 -27.38
N PRO A 25 66.32 -14.18 -26.24
CA PRO A 25 67.01 -14.43 -24.99
C PRO A 25 66.22 -15.43 -24.13
N LYS A 26 66.97 -16.43 -23.68
CA LYS A 26 66.71 -17.49 -22.68
C LYS A 26 65.49 -17.28 -21.74
N LYS A 27 64.57 -18.26 -21.80
CA LYS A 27 63.59 -18.73 -20.77
C LYS A 27 63.39 -17.78 -19.57
N SER A 28 62.41 -16.90 -19.67
CA SER A 28 61.76 -16.31 -18.48
C SER A 28 60.78 -17.32 -17.87
N ASN A 29 60.73 -17.37 -16.55
CA ASN A 29 59.85 -18.26 -15.78
C ASN A 29 58.38 -18.12 -16.21
N PRO A 30 57.58 -19.21 -16.11
CA PRO A 30 56.14 -19.11 -16.32
C PRO A 30 55.54 -18.07 -15.35
N PRO A 31 54.52 -17.30 -15.77
CA PRO A 31 53.87 -16.33 -14.90
C PRO A 31 53.40 -17.06 -13.64
N LYS A 32 53.94 -16.65 -12.48
CA LYS A 32 53.46 -17.14 -11.18
C LYS A 32 51.96 -16.89 -11.14
N LYS A 33 51.17 -17.95 -10.96
CA LYS A 33 49.74 -17.87 -10.64
C LYS A 33 49.57 -16.77 -9.58
N PRO A 34 48.61 -15.85 -9.72
CA PRO A 34 48.34 -14.83 -8.71
C PRO A 34 48.25 -15.51 -7.34
N GLN A 35 49.22 -15.26 -6.47
CA GLN A 35 49.18 -15.78 -5.11
C GLN A 35 48.06 -15.02 -4.40
N GLU A 36 46.92 -15.69 -4.23
CA GLU A 36 45.77 -15.16 -3.51
C GLU A 36 46.23 -14.70 -2.13
N THR A 37 46.24 -13.38 -1.91
CA THR A 37 46.74 -12.78 -0.67
C THR A 37 45.84 -13.21 0.49
N ASP A 38 46.39 -13.31 1.70
CA ASP A 38 45.60 -13.66 2.89
C ASP A 38 44.47 -12.64 3.13
N GLU A 39 44.67 -11.38 2.71
CA GLU A 39 43.64 -10.35 2.67
C GLU A 39 42.50 -10.67 1.68
N ALA A 40 42.81 -11.20 0.50
CA ALA A 40 41.79 -11.61 -0.47
C ALA A 40 40.94 -12.77 0.07
N LYS A 41 41.57 -13.75 0.74
CA LYS A 41 40.87 -14.86 1.40
C LYS A 41 39.99 -14.38 2.55
N LYS A 42 40.49 -13.46 3.38
CA LYS A 42 39.72 -12.84 4.46
C LYS A 42 38.49 -12.12 3.91
N ARG A 43 38.66 -11.25 2.90
CA ARG A 43 37.54 -10.56 2.24
C ARG A 43 36.51 -11.52 1.65
N ALA A 44 36.96 -12.60 1.01
CA ALA A 44 36.06 -13.61 0.45
C ALA A 44 35.27 -14.33 1.54
N LYS A 45 35.89 -14.61 2.70
CA LYS A 45 35.21 -15.20 3.86
C LYS A 45 34.18 -14.23 4.46
N ASP A 46 34.57 -12.98 4.67
CA ASP A 46 33.70 -11.95 5.24
C ASP A 46 32.47 -11.71 4.34
N LEU A 47 32.68 -11.68 3.01
CA LEU A 47 31.58 -11.56 2.04
C LEU A 47 30.63 -12.77 2.10
N ARG A 48 31.16 -13.99 2.17
CA ARG A 48 30.33 -15.20 2.31
C ARG A 48 29.51 -15.17 3.60
N GLN A 49 30.11 -14.76 4.70
CA GLN A 49 29.42 -14.62 5.98
C GLN A 49 28.30 -13.58 5.90
N ALA A 50 28.57 -12.40 5.33
CA ALA A 50 27.55 -11.36 5.16
C ALA A 50 26.37 -11.82 4.28
N VAL A 51 26.64 -12.60 3.23
CA VAL A 51 25.58 -13.19 2.39
C VAL A 51 24.74 -14.21 3.17
N GLU A 52 25.37 -15.09 3.96
CA GLU A 52 24.65 -16.06 4.79
C GLU A 52 23.79 -15.36 5.87
N GLU A 53 24.33 -14.33 6.50
CA GLU A 53 23.60 -13.50 7.48
C GLU A 53 22.40 -12.81 6.85
N ARG A 54 22.54 -12.29 5.62
CA ARG A 54 21.41 -11.76 4.85
C ARG A 54 20.34 -12.81 4.62
N VAL A 55 20.72 -13.96 4.05
CA VAL A 55 19.79 -15.02 3.68
C VAL A 55 19.05 -15.54 4.90
N SER A 56 19.76 -15.75 6.02
CA SER A 56 19.14 -16.19 7.27
C SER A 56 18.21 -15.14 7.89
N ALA A 57 18.51 -13.84 7.74
CA ALA A 57 17.61 -12.76 8.15
C ALA A 57 16.33 -12.71 7.29
N GLU A 58 16.46 -12.78 5.97
CA GLU A 58 15.33 -12.81 5.04
C GLU A 58 14.45 -14.04 5.26
N LYS A 59 15.06 -15.21 5.51
CA LYS A 59 14.31 -16.44 5.83
C LYS A 59 13.46 -16.29 7.10
N ARG A 60 13.99 -15.66 8.15
CA ARG A 60 13.24 -15.40 9.39
C ARG A 60 12.11 -14.39 9.18
N ALA A 61 12.35 -13.36 8.37
CA ALA A 61 11.32 -12.40 7.99
C ALA A 61 10.17 -13.10 7.27
N HIS A 62 10.48 -13.92 6.27
CA HIS A 62 9.48 -14.68 5.52
C HIS A 62 8.67 -15.64 6.41
N GLN A 63 9.33 -16.37 7.31
CA GLN A 63 8.62 -17.23 8.29
C GLN A 63 7.66 -16.44 9.19
N THR A 64 8.06 -15.22 9.57
CA THR A 64 7.21 -14.32 10.37
C THR A 64 6.01 -13.84 9.57
N VAL A 65 6.19 -13.53 8.28
CA VAL A 65 5.10 -13.14 7.38
C VAL A 65 4.07 -14.27 7.25
N LEU A 66 4.52 -15.50 7.00
CA LEU A 66 3.62 -16.66 6.89
C LEU A 66 2.80 -16.86 8.18
N LEU A 67 3.45 -16.78 9.35
CA LEU A 67 2.78 -16.87 10.64
C LEU A 67 1.66 -15.81 10.81
N LEU A 68 1.89 -14.59 10.33
CA LEU A 68 0.95 -13.50 10.47
C LEU A 68 -0.17 -13.50 9.43
N ILE A 69 -0.06 -14.25 8.33
CA ILE A 69 -1.09 -14.34 7.29
C ILE A 69 -2.11 -15.43 7.60
N GLU A 70 -1.66 -16.60 8.06
CA GLU A 70 -2.49 -17.82 8.18
C GLU A 70 -3.64 -17.71 9.20
N ASP A 71 -3.39 -17.20 10.42
CA ASP A 71 -4.40 -17.10 11.47
C ASP A 71 -4.22 -15.82 12.32
N HIS A 72 -5.12 -15.59 13.25
CA HIS A 72 -4.98 -14.56 14.27
C HIS A 72 -3.90 -14.92 15.28
N VAL A 73 -3.18 -13.91 15.74
CA VAL A 73 -2.09 -14.07 16.71
C VAL A 73 -2.34 -13.30 18.00
N THR A 74 -1.59 -13.63 19.04
CA THR A 74 -1.64 -12.86 20.28
C THR A 74 -0.90 -11.53 20.13
N VAL A 75 -1.21 -10.57 21.01
CA VAL A 75 -0.52 -9.27 21.07
C VAL A 75 0.99 -9.43 21.20
N GLN A 76 1.45 -10.38 22.03
CA GLN A 76 2.87 -10.62 22.27
C GLN A 76 3.57 -11.11 21.01
N VAL A 77 2.96 -12.05 20.28
CA VAL A 77 3.50 -12.56 19.02
C VAL A 77 3.63 -11.43 18.00
N LEU A 78 2.61 -10.56 17.88
CA LEU A 78 2.68 -9.42 16.97
C LEU A 78 3.79 -8.42 17.39
N GLN A 79 3.98 -8.17 18.69
CA GLN A 79 5.05 -7.31 19.18
C GLN A 79 6.45 -7.88 18.90
N ASP A 80 6.62 -9.19 19.06
CA ASP A 80 7.89 -9.85 18.77
C ASP A 80 8.17 -9.93 17.27
N ALA A 81 7.14 -10.09 16.45
CA ALA A 81 7.23 -10.09 14.99
C ALA A 81 7.82 -8.78 14.44
N ALA A 82 7.59 -7.65 15.10
CA ALA A 82 8.12 -6.35 14.69
C ALA A 82 9.66 -6.30 14.54
N LYS A 83 10.39 -7.22 15.21
CA LYS A 83 11.85 -7.37 15.07
C LYS A 83 12.25 -7.88 13.69
N PHE A 84 11.38 -8.67 13.06
CA PHE A 84 11.66 -9.42 11.84
C PHE A 84 10.95 -8.90 10.60
N ILE A 85 10.11 -7.87 10.72
CA ILE A 85 9.37 -7.26 9.60
C ILE A 85 9.58 -5.75 9.54
N ASP A 86 9.30 -5.18 8.39
CA ASP A 86 9.24 -3.73 8.14
C ASP A 86 7.84 -3.32 7.68
N GLY A 87 7.67 -2.04 7.38
CA GLY A 87 6.39 -1.51 6.90
C GLY A 87 5.89 -2.11 5.59
N ASN A 88 6.80 -2.57 4.72
CA ASN A 88 6.46 -3.18 3.43
C ASN A 88 5.94 -4.60 3.63
N TYR A 89 6.68 -5.44 4.37
CA TYR A 89 6.22 -6.76 4.75
C TYR A 89 4.85 -6.71 5.46
N TYR A 90 4.63 -5.71 6.31
CA TYR A 90 3.34 -5.55 6.97
C TYR A 90 2.21 -5.15 6.01
N GLY A 91 2.48 -4.31 5.01
CA GLY A 91 1.54 -4.00 3.94
C GLY A 91 1.12 -5.25 3.15
N ASP A 92 2.09 -6.10 2.84
CA ASP A 92 1.84 -7.39 2.18
C ASP A 92 0.99 -8.30 3.07
N ILE A 93 1.32 -8.43 4.36
CA ILE A 93 0.51 -9.21 5.32
C ILE A 93 -0.95 -8.74 5.34
N VAL A 94 -1.19 -7.43 5.41
CA VAL A 94 -2.56 -6.87 5.40
C VAL A 94 -3.29 -7.23 4.11
N THR A 95 -2.59 -7.17 2.98
CA THR A 95 -3.13 -7.48 1.64
C THR A 95 -3.47 -8.96 1.52
N GLU A 96 -2.54 -9.86 1.85
CA GLU A 96 -2.74 -11.31 1.79
C GLU A 96 -3.87 -11.76 2.72
N ARG A 97 -3.91 -11.26 3.96
CA ARG A 97 -5.03 -11.53 4.89
C ARG A 97 -6.37 -11.08 4.32
N ALA A 98 -6.40 -9.94 3.63
CA ALA A 98 -7.61 -9.41 3.03
C ALA A 98 -8.10 -10.28 1.85
N ILE A 99 -7.18 -10.84 1.06
CA ILE A 99 -7.46 -11.83 0.01
C ILE A 99 -8.12 -13.07 0.63
N ASP A 100 -7.62 -13.54 1.77
CA ASP A 100 -8.20 -14.66 2.54
C ASP A 100 -9.46 -14.30 3.35
N LYS A 101 -10.02 -13.11 3.14
CA LYS A 101 -11.22 -12.59 3.82
C LYS A 101 -11.06 -12.53 5.34
N LEU A 102 -9.84 -12.39 5.83
CA LEU A 102 -9.52 -12.12 7.23
C LEU A 102 -9.35 -10.61 7.44
N CYS A 103 -9.59 -10.14 8.66
CA CYS A 103 -9.22 -8.78 9.03
C CYS A 103 -7.70 -8.63 8.89
N GLY A 104 -7.27 -7.59 8.18
CA GLY A 104 -5.85 -7.28 7.96
C GLY A 104 -5.07 -6.99 9.24
N TYR A 105 -5.75 -6.74 10.37
CA TYR A 105 -5.06 -6.60 11.65
C TYR A 105 -4.79 -7.97 12.28
N PRO A 106 -3.53 -8.41 12.46
CA PRO A 106 -3.21 -9.81 12.79
C PRO A 106 -3.76 -10.33 14.12
N ILE A 107 -4.04 -9.47 15.10
CA ILE A 107 -4.64 -9.91 16.38
C ILE A 107 -6.16 -10.09 16.31
N CYS A 108 -6.78 -9.69 15.20
CA CYS A 108 -8.23 -9.72 15.05
C CYS A 108 -8.67 -11.03 14.37
N PRO A 109 -9.50 -11.86 15.04
CA PRO A 109 -10.00 -13.11 14.46
C PRO A 109 -11.21 -12.89 13.52
N ASN A 110 -11.68 -11.65 13.38
CA ASN A 110 -12.87 -11.37 12.58
C ASN A 110 -12.61 -11.53 11.08
N ARG A 111 -13.61 -12.03 10.36
CA ARG A 111 -13.63 -12.09 8.91
C ARG A 111 -14.21 -10.83 8.29
N LEU A 112 -13.77 -10.51 7.07
CA LEU A 112 -14.35 -9.43 6.28
C LEU A 112 -15.72 -9.86 5.75
N LYS A 113 -16.72 -8.97 5.88
CA LYS A 113 -18.10 -9.25 5.44
C LYS A 113 -18.21 -9.27 3.90
N CYS A 114 -17.35 -8.50 3.24
CA CYS A 114 -17.28 -8.40 1.80
C CYS A 114 -15.82 -8.45 1.38
N ASP A 115 -15.60 -8.89 0.13
CA ASP A 115 -14.30 -8.80 -0.50
C ASP A 115 -13.93 -7.31 -0.70
N PRO A 116 -12.80 -6.85 -0.12
CA PRO A 116 -12.40 -5.45 -0.22
C PRO A 116 -12.16 -4.99 -1.66
N TYR A 117 -11.75 -5.91 -2.55
CA TYR A 117 -11.43 -5.64 -3.95
C TYR A 117 -12.65 -5.69 -4.87
N SER A 118 -13.77 -6.26 -4.41
CA SER A 118 -15.02 -6.31 -5.19
C SER A 118 -15.72 -4.95 -5.29
N SER A 119 -15.52 -4.07 -4.31
CA SER A 119 -16.18 -2.75 -4.27
C SER A 119 -15.34 -1.66 -4.96
N LYS A 120 -15.89 -1.06 -6.01
CA LYS A 120 -15.23 0.04 -6.76
C LYS A 120 -15.13 1.37 -6.00
N GLN A 121 -15.78 1.50 -4.85
CA GLN A 121 -15.85 2.77 -4.09
C GLN A 121 -14.53 3.06 -3.36
N GLN A 122 -13.68 3.94 -3.89
CA GLN A 122 -12.41 4.31 -3.23
C GLN A 122 -12.55 5.48 -2.26
N TYR A 123 -13.50 6.38 -2.51
CA TYR A 123 -13.65 7.60 -1.73
C TYR A 123 -14.96 7.63 -0.94
N GLN A 124 -14.91 8.25 0.24
CA GLN A 124 -16.07 8.50 1.09
C GLN A 124 -16.09 9.97 1.53
N ILE A 125 -17.23 10.65 1.31
CA ILE A 125 -17.43 12.02 1.75
C ILE A 125 -18.12 11.99 3.11
N ASN A 126 -17.52 12.64 4.10
CA ASN A 126 -18.20 12.96 5.35
C ASN A 126 -18.73 14.39 5.28
N VAL A 127 -20.05 14.52 5.20
CA VAL A 127 -20.72 15.83 5.07
C VAL A 127 -20.60 16.65 6.35
N SER A 128 -20.50 16.03 7.53
CA SER A 128 -20.43 16.77 8.80
C SER A 128 -19.10 17.50 8.99
N THR A 129 -18.00 16.90 8.53
CA THR A 129 -16.66 17.49 8.58
C THR A 129 -16.23 18.07 7.23
N ASN A 130 -17.08 17.98 6.20
CA ASN A 130 -16.79 18.33 4.82
C ASN A 130 -15.42 17.77 4.34
N THR A 131 -15.17 16.49 4.65
CA THR A 131 -13.88 15.83 4.37
C THR A 131 -14.07 14.66 3.42
N VAL A 132 -13.19 14.54 2.44
CA VAL A 132 -13.11 13.37 1.56
C VAL A 132 -12.06 12.42 2.12
N TYR A 133 -12.42 11.16 2.31
CA TYR A 133 -11.53 10.11 2.77
C TYR A 133 -11.26 9.10 1.67
N ASP A 134 -10.01 8.68 1.51
CA ASP A 134 -9.66 7.42 0.86
C ASP A 134 -9.96 6.27 1.82
N VAL A 135 -10.84 5.38 1.39
CA VAL A 135 -11.27 4.19 2.14
C VAL A 135 -10.79 2.90 1.53
N ALA A 136 -9.93 2.93 0.50
CA ALA A 136 -9.43 1.73 -0.17
C ALA A 136 -8.75 0.77 0.82
N GLU A 137 -7.73 1.24 1.54
CA GLU A 137 -7.02 0.44 2.55
C GLU A 137 -7.91 0.09 3.75
N ARG A 138 -8.84 0.98 4.13
CA ARG A 138 -9.75 0.74 5.26
C ARG A 138 -10.56 -0.53 5.06
N LYS A 139 -10.89 -0.91 3.83
CA LYS A 139 -11.71 -2.09 3.54
C LYS A 139 -11.04 -3.41 3.91
N CYS A 140 -9.71 -3.45 4.00
CA CYS A 140 -8.97 -4.62 4.45
C CYS A 140 -9.21 -4.94 5.94
N PHE A 141 -10.00 -4.15 6.67
CA PHE A 141 -10.25 -4.30 8.09
C PHE A 141 -11.73 -4.47 8.41
N CYS A 142 -12.04 -5.24 9.47
CA CYS A 142 -13.43 -5.44 9.88
C CYS A 142 -14.08 -4.17 10.49
N SER A 143 -13.26 -3.25 11.02
CA SER A 143 -13.73 -2.03 11.70
C SER A 143 -12.72 -0.88 11.56
N SER A 144 -13.21 0.35 11.76
CA SER A 144 -12.38 1.57 11.79
C SER A 144 -11.34 1.55 12.92
N ARG A 145 -11.62 0.83 14.02
CA ARG A 145 -10.68 0.65 15.14
C ARG A 145 -9.53 -0.31 14.78
N CYS A 146 -9.83 -1.41 14.10
CA CYS A 146 -8.78 -2.33 13.60
C CYS A 146 -7.88 -1.63 12.58
N TYR A 147 -8.46 -0.82 11.70
CA TYR A 147 -7.67 0.00 10.77
C TYR A 147 -6.76 0.97 11.53
N ALA A 148 -7.29 1.73 12.50
CA ALA A 148 -6.50 2.65 13.33
C ALA A 148 -5.35 1.94 14.07
N ALA A 149 -5.63 0.81 14.74
CA ALA A 149 -4.63 0.04 15.47
C ALA A 149 -3.54 -0.50 14.54
N SER A 150 -3.93 -1.00 13.36
CA SER A 150 -3.02 -1.51 12.35
C SER A 150 -2.08 -0.42 11.81
N VAL A 151 -2.62 0.75 11.46
CA VAL A 151 -1.82 1.89 10.98
C VAL A 151 -0.85 2.37 12.05
N LEU A 152 -1.26 2.41 13.32
CA LEU A 152 -0.37 2.76 14.43
C LEU A 152 0.74 1.72 14.63
N TYR A 153 0.43 0.44 14.48
CA TYR A 153 1.45 -0.62 14.53
C TYR A 153 2.45 -0.48 13.39
N GLN A 154 1.98 -0.30 12.15
CA GLN A 154 2.84 -0.16 10.97
C GLN A 154 3.82 1.01 11.10
N LYS A 155 3.36 2.15 11.62
CA LYS A 155 4.19 3.35 11.85
C LYS A 155 5.30 3.16 12.87
N GLN A 156 5.21 2.14 13.73
CA GLN A 156 6.23 1.83 14.73
C GLN A 156 7.30 0.85 14.19
N LEU A 157 7.10 0.30 13.00
CA LEU A 157 8.06 -0.63 12.40
C LEU A 157 9.27 0.14 11.86
N SER A 158 10.46 -0.44 12.02
CA SER A 158 11.69 0.13 11.45
C SER A 158 11.64 0.09 9.93
N GLU A 159 12.09 1.16 9.29
CA GLU A 159 12.27 1.25 7.83
C GLU A 159 13.60 0.62 7.39
N THR A 160 14.52 0.39 8.33
CA THR A 160 15.79 -0.31 8.07
C THR A 160 15.50 -1.75 7.69
N PRO A 161 16.02 -2.30 6.59
CA PRO A 161 15.72 -3.67 6.23
C PRO A 161 16.36 -4.68 7.21
N VAL A 162 15.71 -5.83 7.40
CA VAL A 162 15.93 -6.76 8.53
C VAL A 162 17.37 -7.26 8.69
N TRP A 163 18.06 -7.58 7.59
CA TRP A 163 19.48 -7.95 7.53
C TRP A 163 20.46 -6.89 8.06
N LEU A 164 20.11 -5.61 8.09
CA LEU A 164 20.96 -4.53 8.61
C LEU A 164 20.75 -4.26 10.10
N ARG A 165 19.77 -4.92 10.75
CA ARG A 165 19.36 -4.63 12.14
C ARG A 165 20.16 -5.34 13.22
N ALA A 166 21.23 -6.07 12.88
CA ALA A 166 21.98 -6.90 13.82
C ALA A 166 22.49 -6.13 15.07
N ASN A 167 22.76 -4.83 14.94
CA ASN A 167 23.26 -3.98 16.01
C ASN A 167 22.28 -2.85 16.41
N GLU A 168 21.04 -2.88 15.93
CA GLU A 168 20.07 -1.82 16.16
C GLU A 168 19.33 -2.05 17.50
N ARG A 169 19.27 -1.02 18.35
CA ARG A 169 18.43 -1.05 19.54
C ARG A 169 16.98 -0.79 19.13
N MET A 170 16.22 -1.85 18.93
CA MET A 170 14.80 -1.74 18.60
C MET A 170 14.01 -1.14 19.77
N GLU A 171 13.21 -0.13 19.47
CA GLU A 171 12.22 0.38 20.41
C GLU A 171 11.11 -0.64 20.64
N LYS A 172 10.46 -0.54 21.80
CA LYS A 172 9.38 -1.46 22.15
C LYS A 172 8.12 -1.09 21.38
N VAL A 173 7.78 -1.90 20.37
CA VAL A 173 6.55 -1.74 19.60
C VAL A 173 5.32 -2.08 20.44
N ARG A 174 4.31 -1.22 20.37
CA ARG A 174 3.00 -1.41 21.00
C ARG A 174 2.01 -1.92 19.95
N ALA A 175 1.48 -3.12 20.17
CA ALA A 175 0.29 -3.61 19.48
C ALA A 175 -0.94 -3.31 20.36
N LEU A 176 -1.92 -2.62 19.79
CA LEU A 176 -3.10 -2.11 20.51
C LEU A 176 -4.28 -3.04 20.35
N GLN A 177 -5.01 -3.29 21.43
CA GLN A 177 -6.27 -4.01 21.31
C GLN A 177 -7.31 -3.16 20.56
N PRO A 178 -8.23 -3.76 19.77
CA PRO A 178 -9.22 -2.99 19.00
C PRO A 178 -10.15 -2.09 19.85
N GLY A 179 -10.19 -2.28 21.17
CA GLY A 179 -10.95 -1.43 22.11
C GLY A 179 -10.18 -0.22 22.67
N GLU A 180 -8.86 -0.16 22.49
CA GLU A 180 -8.01 0.88 23.09
C GLU A 180 -7.90 2.15 22.24
N VAL A 181 -8.37 2.10 20.99
CA VAL A 181 -8.26 3.20 20.03
C VAL A 181 -9.60 3.65 19.49
N SER A 182 -9.71 4.96 19.28
CA SER A 182 -10.80 5.51 18.49
C SER A 182 -10.65 5.10 17.02
N GLY A 183 -11.77 4.82 16.36
CA GLY A 183 -11.77 4.41 14.97
C GLY A 183 -11.55 5.59 14.03
N VAL A 184 -10.82 5.35 12.93
CA VAL A 184 -10.63 6.34 11.85
C VAL A 184 -11.29 5.86 10.56
N HIS A 185 -11.79 6.80 9.76
CA HIS A 185 -12.62 6.49 8.58
C HIS A 185 -11.79 6.04 7.36
N GLY A 186 -10.54 6.53 7.27
CA GLY A 186 -9.69 6.37 6.12
C GLY A 186 -8.59 7.43 6.14
N LYS A 187 -7.85 7.56 5.05
CA LYS A 187 -6.87 8.65 4.88
C LYS A 187 -7.61 9.89 4.38
N SER A 188 -7.56 11.00 5.11
CA SER A 188 -8.16 12.25 4.66
C SER A 188 -7.39 12.80 3.46
N ILE A 189 -8.12 13.25 2.44
CA ILE A 189 -7.57 13.87 1.23
C ILE A 189 -7.85 15.37 1.32
N ASN A 190 -6.79 16.15 1.45
CA ASN A 190 -6.87 17.60 1.38
C ASN A 190 -6.64 18.03 -0.07
N LEU A 191 -7.74 18.22 -0.82
CA LEU A 191 -7.68 18.67 -2.23
C LEU A 191 -7.02 20.06 -2.39
N LEU A 192 -6.88 20.81 -1.29
CA LEU A 192 -6.28 22.15 -1.27
C LEU A 192 -4.76 22.13 -1.09
N GLU A 193 -4.16 21.01 -0.69
CA GLU A 193 -2.70 20.86 -0.57
C GLU A 193 -2.03 20.55 -1.91
N ASP A 194 -2.82 20.23 -2.94
CA ASP A 194 -2.31 20.09 -4.30
C ASP A 194 -1.95 21.46 -4.87
N ASP A 195 -0.67 21.69 -5.16
CA ASP A 195 -0.14 22.97 -5.65
C ASP A 195 -0.85 23.50 -6.91
N ALA A 196 -1.38 22.59 -7.74
CA ALA A 196 -2.15 22.95 -8.92
C ALA A 196 -3.56 23.46 -8.57
N VAL A 197 -4.21 22.81 -7.61
CA VAL A 197 -5.57 23.16 -7.15
C VAL A 197 -5.54 24.41 -6.29
N SER A 198 -4.49 24.60 -5.47
CA SER A 198 -4.31 25.78 -4.64
C SER A 198 -4.10 27.05 -5.48
N LYS A 199 -3.33 26.97 -6.58
CA LYS A 199 -3.16 28.05 -7.56
C LYS A 199 -4.47 28.42 -8.23
N PHE A 200 -5.22 27.43 -8.71
CA PHE A 200 -6.52 27.68 -9.36
C PHE A 200 -7.55 28.26 -8.38
N ALA A 201 -7.60 27.78 -7.14
CA ALA A 201 -8.46 28.34 -6.09
C ALA A 201 -8.06 29.77 -5.71
N ALA A 202 -6.76 30.09 -5.69
CA ALA A 202 -6.28 31.45 -5.47
C ALA A 202 -6.63 32.37 -6.64
N GLU A 203 -6.54 31.87 -7.88
CA GLU A 203 -6.92 32.59 -9.09
C GLU A 203 -8.44 32.87 -9.13
N LEU A 204 -9.28 31.89 -8.79
CA LEU A 204 -10.73 32.10 -8.64
C LEU A 204 -11.08 33.10 -7.52
N LYS A 205 -10.36 33.08 -6.39
CA LYS A 205 -10.52 34.08 -5.32
C LYS A 205 -10.06 35.47 -5.75
N ALA A 206 -9.04 35.58 -6.60
CA ALA A 206 -8.58 36.85 -7.16
C ALA A 206 -9.56 37.41 -8.20
N LEU A 207 -10.30 36.54 -8.89
CA LEU A 207 -11.36 36.87 -9.83
C LEU A 207 -12.72 37.16 -9.17
N ASN A 208 -12.80 37.16 -7.83
CA ASN A 208 -14.00 37.56 -7.10
C ASN A 208 -14.26 39.07 -7.33
N LEU A 209 -14.83 39.39 -8.49
CA LEU A 209 -15.52 40.64 -8.77
C LEU A 209 -16.45 40.87 -7.58
N ARG A 210 -16.22 42.00 -6.89
CA ARG A 210 -17.06 42.46 -5.81
C ARG A 210 -18.51 42.35 -6.27
N ASP A 211 -19.31 41.54 -5.58
CA ASP A 211 -20.75 41.65 -5.72
C ASP A 211 -21.10 43.12 -5.42
N GLU A 212 -21.55 43.83 -6.45
CA GLU A 212 -22.09 45.17 -6.31
C GLU A 212 -23.19 45.11 -5.24
N GLU A 213 -23.03 45.88 -4.17
CA GLU A 213 -24.08 46.12 -3.18
C GLU A 213 -25.30 46.72 -3.90
N ASP A 214 -26.27 45.88 -4.25
CA ASP A 214 -27.56 46.33 -4.76
C ASP A 214 -28.36 46.96 -3.60
N THR A 215 -28.04 48.23 -3.34
CA THR A 215 -28.73 49.11 -2.40
C THR A 215 -30.12 49.47 -2.93
N ARG A 216 -31.05 48.50 -2.90
CA ARG A 216 -32.47 48.80 -3.08
C ARG A 216 -33.15 49.05 -1.73
N LYS A 217 -33.25 50.35 -1.42
CA LYS A 217 -34.00 50.92 -0.29
C LYS A 217 -35.51 50.75 -0.49
N GLY A 218 -36.13 49.94 0.38
CA GLY A 218 -37.40 50.18 1.07
C GLY A 218 -38.71 49.61 0.46
N PRO A 219 -39.83 49.55 1.22
CA PRO A 219 -40.02 49.91 2.64
C PRO A 219 -40.65 48.81 3.53
N GLY A 220 -40.50 48.96 4.85
CA GLY A 220 -41.61 48.87 5.80
C GLY A 220 -42.22 47.49 6.13
N SER A 221 -41.95 47.05 7.35
CA SER A 221 -42.54 45.89 8.03
C SER A 221 -44.08 45.83 8.02
N SER A 222 -44.65 44.63 7.88
CA SER A 222 -45.66 44.16 8.82
C SER A 222 -45.75 42.62 8.87
N SER A 223 -45.51 42.09 10.07
CA SER A 223 -46.20 40.97 10.72
C SER A 223 -46.79 39.83 9.88
N GLY A 224 -46.26 38.62 10.06
CA GLY A 224 -46.95 37.38 9.68
C GLY A 224 -46.09 36.14 9.81
N THR A 225 -45.98 35.60 11.02
CA THR A 225 -45.51 34.22 11.25
C THR A 225 -46.40 33.23 10.49
N LYS A 226 -45.86 32.58 9.46
CA LYS A 226 -46.30 31.24 9.04
C LYS A 226 -45.08 30.44 8.60
N ALA A 227 -44.73 29.45 9.43
CA ALA A 227 -43.84 28.37 9.05
C ALA A 227 -44.47 27.59 7.89
N THR A 228 -43.88 27.68 6.71
CA THR A 228 -44.16 26.75 5.61
C THR A 228 -43.33 25.50 5.82
N VAL A 229 -44.00 24.47 6.34
CA VAL A 229 -43.57 23.07 6.31
C VAL A 229 -43.37 22.68 4.85
N PHE A 230 -42.13 22.42 4.44
CA PHE A 230 -41.89 21.71 3.20
C PHE A 230 -42.39 20.26 3.37
N PRO A 231 -43.27 19.76 2.50
CA PRO A 231 -43.72 18.38 2.60
C PRO A 231 -42.56 17.44 2.29
N LYS A 232 -42.29 16.52 3.23
CA LYS A 232 -41.51 15.31 2.98
C LYS A 232 -42.19 14.54 1.85
N THR A 233 -41.56 14.46 0.68
CA THR A 233 -41.88 13.43 -0.29
C THR A 233 -41.37 12.10 0.28
N VAL A 234 -42.31 11.30 0.76
CA VAL A 234 -42.10 9.88 1.03
C VAL A 234 -42.01 9.21 -0.33
N GLY A 235 -40.80 8.77 -0.72
CA GLY A 235 -40.63 7.87 -1.86
C GLY A 235 -41.31 6.52 -1.54
N PRO A 236 -41.92 5.85 -2.52
CA PRO A 236 -42.60 4.59 -2.29
C PRO A 236 -41.62 3.50 -1.83
N ASP A 237 -42.03 2.75 -0.81
CA ASP A 237 -41.40 1.50 -0.34
C ASP A 237 -41.25 0.51 -1.51
N ASP A 238 -40.01 0.22 -1.92
CA ASP A 238 -39.69 -0.82 -2.90
C ASP A 238 -39.32 -2.13 -2.17
N SER A 239 -40.26 -2.60 -1.34
CA SER A 239 -40.15 -3.81 -0.52
C SER A 239 -40.74 -5.05 -1.19
N SER A 240 -40.88 -5.10 -2.52
CA SER A 240 -41.55 -6.24 -3.18
C SER A 240 -40.93 -6.71 -4.51
N LYS A 241 -39.61 -6.54 -4.72
CA LYS A 241 -38.93 -7.06 -5.91
C LYS A 241 -37.69 -7.92 -5.65
N ARG A 242 -37.58 -8.49 -4.45
CA ARG A 242 -36.43 -9.32 -4.06
C ARG A 242 -36.80 -10.72 -3.58
N GLU A 243 -37.93 -11.25 -4.04
CA GLU A 243 -38.35 -12.64 -3.80
C GLU A 243 -38.40 -13.49 -5.08
N ASP A 244 -38.38 -12.87 -6.28
CA ASP A 244 -38.50 -13.62 -7.55
C ASP A 244 -37.16 -14.08 -8.15
N GLN A 245 -36.02 -13.67 -7.59
CA GLN A 245 -34.70 -14.01 -8.17
C GLN A 245 -34.08 -15.28 -7.58
N ASP A 246 -34.51 -15.70 -6.37
CA ASP A 246 -34.03 -16.92 -5.72
C ASP A 246 -34.79 -18.18 -6.18
N GLN A 247 -36.00 -18.03 -6.75
CA GLN A 247 -36.76 -19.13 -7.36
C GLN A 247 -36.19 -19.59 -8.71
N LEU A 248 -35.43 -18.74 -9.42
CA LEU A 248 -34.87 -19.09 -10.73
C LEU A 248 -33.57 -19.91 -10.63
N TYR A 249 -32.89 -19.89 -9.48
CA TYR A 249 -31.65 -20.66 -9.26
C TYR A 249 -31.93 -22.09 -8.76
N LEU A 250 -33.00 -22.29 -7.98
CA LEU A 250 -33.38 -23.60 -7.43
C LEU A 250 -34.06 -24.55 -8.43
N VAL A 251 -34.60 -24.03 -9.54
CA VAL A 251 -35.15 -24.87 -10.63
C VAL A 251 -34.04 -25.41 -11.54
N LYS A 252 -32.87 -24.75 -11.59
CA LYS A 252 -31.74 -25.21 -12.42
C LYS A 252 -30.93 -26.33 -11.79
N GLU A 253 -30.84 -26.42 -10.47
CA GLU A 253 -30.13 -27.53 -9.81
C GLU A 253 -30.90 -28.86 -9.90
N LYS A 254 -32.24 -28.82 -9.92
CA LYS A 254 -33.05 -30.04 -10.06
C LYS A 254 -33.10 -30.63 -11.47
N ALA A 255 -32.57 -29.94 -12.48
CA ALA A 255 -32.56 -30.41 -13.86
C ALA A 255 -31.24 -31.09 -14.28
N MET A 256 -30.25 -31.18 -13.39
CA MET A 256 -28.95 -31.85 -13.68
C MET A 256 -28.75 -33.19 -12.98
N ASP A 257 -29.68 -33.63 -12.12
CA ASP A 257 -29.61 -34.92 -11.42
C ASP A 257 -30.59 -35.98 -11.98
N THR A 258 -31.18 -35.73 -13.15
CA THR A 258 -31.91 -36.75 -13.90
C THR A 258 -31.54 -36.69 -15.37
N GLU A 259 -30.43 -37.34 -15.72
CA GLU A 259 -30.23 -38.14 -16.93
C GLU A 259 -28.87 -38.88 -16.87
#